data_AF-A0A257SI63-F1
#
_entry.id   AF-A0A257SI63-F1
#
_cell.length_a   1.000
_cell.length_b   1.000
_cell.length_c   1.000
_cell.angle_alpha   90.00
_cell.angle_beta   90.00
_cell.angle_gamma   90.00
#
_symmetry.space_group_name_H-M   'P 1'
#
loop_
_entity.id
_entity.type
_entity.pdbx_description
1 polymer ?
#
loop_
_entity_poly.entity_id
_entity_poly.type
_entity_poly.pdbx_seq_one_letter_code
_entity_poly.pdbx_strand_id
1 'polypeptide(L)'
;MSEFMGLYNGMLRGIREWSRWDEFQQMLAEQADNGWYVYFVGVDFPQEPLDAATFCKVLGAIGTLLHHDHKEKYLGIVYVDDFEHPRLIKIYDPNNLGASCG
;
A
#
# COMPACT_ATOMS: atom_id res chain seq x y z
N MET A 1 12.18 1.67 -18.68
CA MET A 1 11.24 0.97 -17.76
C MET A 1 11.13 1.88 -16.55
N SER A 2 9.93 2.29 -16.13
CA SER A 2 9.79 3.21 -14.98
C SER A 2 10.25 2.56 -13.69
N GLU A 3 10.69 3.35 -12.72
CA GLU A 3 11.11 2.85 -11.40
C GLU A 3 9.98 2.07 -10.73
N PHE A 4 8.76 2.60 -10.79
CA PHE A 4 7.56 1.91 -10.34
C PHE A 4 7.41 0.50 -10.94
N MET A 5 7.62 0.33 -12.25
CA MET A 5 7.50 -0.99 -12.90
C MET A 5 8.57 -1.98 -12.41
N GLY A 6 9.74 -1.49 -12.01
CA GLY A 6 10.75 -2.33 -11.37
C GLY A 6 10.29 -2.87 -10.02
N LEU A 7 9.72 -2.00 -9.18
CA LEU A 7 9.15 -2.36 -7.88
C LEU A 7 7.93 -3.29 -8.03
N TYR A 8 7.02 -2.95 -8.94
CA TYR A 8 5.77 -3.67 -9.17
C TYR A 8 5.98 -5.10 -9.68
N ASN A 9 6.96 -5.30 -10.58
CA ASN A 9 7.31 -6.62 -11.11
C ASN A 9 8.26 -7.41 -10.19
N GLY A 10 8.71 -6.80 -9.10
CA GLY A 10 9.55 -7.43 -8.08
C GLY A 10 8.77 -8.34 -7.13
N MET A 11 9.48 -8.85 -6.12
CA MET A 11 8.84 -9.61 -5.05
C MET A 11 8.05 -8.66 -4.15
N LEU A 12 6.74 -8.91 -4.00
CA LEU A 12 5.91 -8.20 -3.04
C LEU A 12 5.56 -9.10 -1.85
N ARG A 13 5.50 -8.50 -0.67
CA ARG A 13 5.25 -9.15 0.61
C ARG A 13 3.91 -8.67 1.17
N GLY A 14 3.03 -9.61 1.48
CA GLY A 14 1.69 -9.30 2.00
C GLY A 14 1.69 -9.01 3.51
N ILE A 15 0.95 -7.99 3.93
CA ILE A 15 0.64 -7.69 5.32
C ILE A 15 -0.65 -8.42 5.69
N ARG A 16 -0.50 -9.50 6.47
CA ARG A 16 -1.64 -10.38 6.82
C ARG A 16 -2.38 -9.94 8.07
N GLU A 17 -1.70 -9.42 9.06
CA GLU A 17 -2.28 -9.10 10.36
C GLU A 17 -2.49 -7.60 10.52
N TRP A 18 -3.59 -7.23 11.19
CA TRP A 18 -3.91 -5.83 11.49
C TRP A 18 -2.85 -5.18 12.39
N SER A 19 -2.38 -5.87 13.43
CA SER A 19 -1.29 -5.40 14.30
C SER A 19 -0.04 -5.03 13.50
N ARG A 20 0.34 -5.88 12.54
CA ARG A 20 1.47 -5.61 11.65
C ARG A 20 1.24 -4.37 10.77
N TRP A 21 0.02 -4.16 10.30
CA TRP A 21 -0.32 -2.96 9.54
C TRP A 21 -0.19 -1.70 10.41
N ASP A 22 -0.70 -1.73 11.64
CA ASP A 22 -0.66 -0.59 12.56
C ASP A 22 0.78 -0.18 12.93
N GLU A 23 1.65 -1.16 13.16
CA GLU A 23 3.08 -0.94 13.38
C GLU A 23 3.76 -0.40 12.12
N PHE A 24 3.46 -1.00 10.97
CA PHE A 24 4.06 -0.62 9.71
C PHE A 24 3.65 0.80 9.30
N GLN A 25 2.40 1.22 9.49
CA GLN A 25 1.96 2.59 9.21
C GLN A 25 2.78 3.65 9.95
N GLN A 26 3.21 3.38 11.19
CA GLN A 26 4.06 4.31 11.94
C GLN A 26 5.43 4.43 11.28
N MET A 27 6.06 3.29 10.95
CA MET A 27 7.34 3.25 10.26
C MET A 27 7.27 3.94 8.88
N LEU A 28 6.17 3.75 8.15
CA LEU A 28 5.91 4.41 6.88
C LEU A 28 5.86 5.93 7.02
N ALA A 29 5.15 6.44 8.03
CA ALA A 29 5.05 7.87 8.28
C ALA A 29 6.40 8.49 8.68
N GLU A 30 7.24 7.77 9.42
CA GLU A 30 8.60 8.19 9.75
C GLU A 30 9.53 8.24 8.52
N GLN A 31 9.26 7.40 7.52
CA GLN A 31 10.01 7.30 6.26
C GLN A 31 9.31 8.02 5.10
N ALA A 32 8.43 8.99 5.37
CA ALA A 32 7.58 9.59 4.35
C ALA A 32 8.35 10.31 3.22
N ASP A 33 9.60 10.70 3.46
CA ASP A 33 10.47 11.38 2.49
C ASP A 33 11.22 10.43 1.52
N ASN A 34 11.01 9.12 1.63
CA ASN A 34 11.68 8.12 0.79
C ASN A 34 11.14 7.98 -0.65
N GLY A 35 10.21 8.83 -1.08
CA GLY A 35 9.68 8.82 -2.44
C GLY A 35 8.78 7.61 -2.71
N TRP A 36 7.54 7.71 -2.23
CA TRP A 36 6.62 6.58 -2.14
C TRP A 36 5.71 6.40 -3.35
N TYR A 37 5.64 5.19 -3.90
CA TYR A 37 4.59 4.81 -4.82
C TYR A 37 3.43 4.16 -4.06
N VAL A 38 2.23 4.70 -4.23
CA VAL A 38 0.99 4.10 -3.72
C VAL A 38 0.15 3.69 -4.92
N TYR A 39 -0.22 2.41 -4.97
CA TYR A 39 -0.99 1.85 -6.07
C TYR A 39 -2.21 1.08 -5.57
N PHE A 40 -3.41 1.57 -5.92
CA PHE A 40 -4.65 0.83 -5.74
C PHE A 40 -4.90 -0.02 -6.98
N VAL A 41 -5.13 -1.32 -6.78
CA VAL A 41 -5.33 -2.24 -7.90
C VAL A 41 -6.59 -1.86 -8.67
N GLY A 42 -6.45 -1.75 -9.99
CA GLY A 42 -7.55 -1.39 -10.90
C GLY A 42 -7.62 0.10 -11.23
N VAL A 43 -6.73 0.93 -10.68
CA VAL A 43 -6.53 2.31 -11.13
C VAL A 43 -5.34 2.43 -12.08
N ASP A 44 -5.13 3.62 -12.65
CA ASP A 44 -3.94 3.89 -13.44
C ASP A 44 -2.66 3.78 -12.61
N PHE A 45 -1.59 3.30 -13.24
CA PHE A 45 -0.29 3.18 -12.57
C PHE A 45 0.28 4.56 -12.21
N PRO A 46 0.82 4.74 -10.99
CA PRO A 46 1.45 5.99 -10.61
C PRO A 46 2.66 6.24 -11.51
N GLN A 47 2.77 7.47 -12.01
CA GLN A 47 3.88 7.88 -12.87
C GLN A 47 5.06 8.43 -12.06
N GLU A 48 4.78 8.97 -10.88
CA GLU A 48 5.75 9.63 -10.00
C GLU A 48 5.49 9.22 -8.53
N PRO A 49 6.54 9.20 -7.69
CA PRO A 49 6.37 8.99 -6.26
C PRO A 49 5.70 10.20 -5.61
N LEU A 50 4.96 9.95 -4.54
CA LEU A 50 4.36 10.98 -3.72
C LEU A 50 5.43 11.69 -2.88
N ASP A 51 5.27 13.00 -2.71
CA ASP A 51 6.01 13.75 -1.70
C ASP A 51 5.56 13.34 -0.28
N ALA A 52 6.38 13.64 0.72
CA ALA A 52 6.13 13.23 2.11
C ALA A 52 4.79 13.71 2.68
N ALA A 53 4.38 14.94 2.37
CA ALA A 53 3.13 15.49 2.89
C ALA A 53 1.91 14.82 2.26
N THR A 54 1.97 14.57 0.95
CA THR A 54 0.92 13.85 0.22
C THR A 54 0.87 12.39 0.66
N PHE A 55 2.02 11.74 0.82
CA PHE A 55 2.10 10.36 1.28
C PHE A 55 1.47 10.17 2.67
N CYS A 56 1.80 11.01 3.66
CA CYS A 56 1.19 10.93 5.00
C CYS A 56 -0.34 11.06 4.97
N LYS A 57 -0.87 11.97 4.14
CA LYS A 57 -2.33 12.12 3.97
C LYS A 57 -2.96 10.87 3.37
N VAL A 58 -2.35 10.34 2.31
CA VAL A 58 -2.81 9.12 1.62
C VAL A 58 -2.75 7.92 2.57
N LEU A 59 -1.67 7.78 3.34
CA LEU A 59 -1.49 6.72 4.33
C LEU A 59 -2.58 6.75 5.42
N GLY A 60 -2.92 7.94 5.94
CA GLY A 60 -4.02 8.11 6.89
C GLY A 60 -5.38 7.76 6.29
N ALA A 61 -5.62 8.16 5.04
CA ALA A 61 -6.84 7.83 4.31
C ALA A 61 -6.97 6.31 4.06
N ILE A 62 -5.87 5.64 3.69
CA ILE A 62 -5.80 4.17 3.54
C ILE A 62 -6.16 3.50 4.86
N GLY A 63 -5.53 3.89 5.97
CA GLY A 63 -5.82 3.28 7.27
C GLY A 63 -7.30 3.39 7.64
N THR A 64 -7.89 4.57 7.45
CA THR A 64 -9.32 4.80 7.71
C THR A 64 -10.20 3.93 6.80
N LEU A 65 -9.91 3.89 5.49
CA LEU A 65 -10.64 3.09 4.52
C LEU A 65 -10.58 1.60 4.86
N LEU A 66 -9.39 1.08 5.16
CA LEU A 66 -9.20 -0.33 5.49
C LEU A 66 -9.98 -0.71 6.75
N HIS A 67 -9.85 0.03 7.86
CA HIS A 67 -10.60 -0.29 9.09
C HIS A 67 -12.12 -0.15 8.92
N HIS A 68 -12.56 0.77 8.06
CA HIS A 68 -13.99 0.96 7.79
C HIS A 68 -14.56 -0.14 6.89
N ASP A 69 -13.91 -0.45 5.76
CA ASP A 69 -14.48 -1.30 4.71
C ASP A 69 -14.03 -2.77 4.80
N HIS A 70 -12.84 -3.04 5.33
CA HIS A 70 -12.32 -4.40 5.44
C HIS A 70 -12.66 -5.01 6.80
N LYS A 71 -13.81 -5.70 6.89
CA LYS A 71 -14.29 -6.30 8.15
C LYS A 71 -13.75 -7.71 8.45
N GLU A 72 -12.79 -8.17 7.65
CA GLU A 72 -12.17 -9.48 7.83
C GLU A 72 -11.23 -9.53 9.05
N LYS A 73 -11.08 -10.72 9.63
CA LYS A 73 -10.20 -10.95 10.78
C LYS A 73 -8.71 -10.72 10.47
N TYR A 74 -8.34 -10.78 9.19
CA TYR A 74 -6.99 -10.57 8.69
C TYR A 74 -7.01 -9.56 7.55
N LEU A 75 -5.96 -8.76 7.42
CA LEU A 75 -5.85 -7.72 6.39
C LEU A 75 -5.64 -8.39 5.01
N GLY A 76 -4.44 -8.91 4.72
CA GLY A 76 -4.20 -9.76 3.54
C GLY A 76 -4.35 -9.08 2.17
N ILE A 77 -4.73 -7.80 2.12
CA ILE A 77 -4.99 -7.03 0.88
C ILE A 77 -4.00 -5.89 0.65
N VAL A 78 -3.00 -5.76 1.52
CA VAL A 78 -1.91 -4.78 1.40
C VAL A 78 -0.59 -5.51 1.18
N TYR A 79 0.18 -5.02 0.22
CA TYR A 79 1.45 -5.59 -0.21
C TYR A 79 2.50 -4.51 -0.34
N VAL A 80 3.75 -4.86 -0.03
CA VAL A 80 4.91 -3.95 -0.07
C VAL A 80 6.11 -4.61 -0.73
N ASP A 81 7.00 -3.84 -1.32
CA ASP A 81 8.24 -4.36 -1.91
C ASP A 81 9.24 -4.82 -0.85
N ASP A 82 9.37 -4.07 0.24
CA ASP A 82 10.26 -4.38 1.35
C ASP A 82 9.62 -4.02 2.71
N PHE A 83 10.16 -4.49 3.83
CA PHE A 83 9.65 -4.12 5.16
C PHE A 83 10.57 -3.15 5.91
N GLU A 84 11.83 -3.03 5.51
CA GLU A 84 12.84 -2.18 6.15
C GLU A 84 12.99 -0.88 5.37
N HIS A 85 13.11 -0.99 4.04
CA HIS A 85 13.23 0.15 3.12
C HIS A 85 12.18 0.14 1.99
N PRO A 86 10.90 0.13 2.36
CA PRO A 86 9.81 0.11 1.39
C PRO A 86 9.74 1.37 0.52
N ARG A 87 9.35 1.19 -0.73
CA ARG A 87 9.09 2.26 -1.71
C ARG A 87 7.77 2.12 -2.45
N LEU A 88 7.12 0.97 -2.33
CA LEU A 88 5.84 0.66 -2.96
C LEU A 88 4.86 0.10 -1.95
N ILE A 89 3.64 0.67 -1.92
CA ILE A 89 2.48 0.08 -1.27
C ILE A 89 1.44 -0.23 -2.35
N LYS A 90 1.09 -1.50 -2.48
CA LYS A 90 0.04 -2.01 -3.37
C LYS A 90 -1.15 -2.47 -2.54
N ILE A 91 -2.35 -1.98 -2.87
CA ILE A 91 -3.57 -2.18 -2.08
C ILE A 91 -4.66 -2.71 -3.00
N TYR A 92 -5.29 -3.81 -2.62
CA TYR A 92 -6.54 -4.24 -3.24
C TYR A 92 -7.71 -3.55 -2.53
N ASP A 93 -8.65 -3.01 -3.31
CA ASP A 93 -9.85 -2.37 -2.76
C ASP A 93 -10.73 -3.42 -2.06
N PRO A 94 -11.01 -3.29 -0.75
CA PRO A 94 -11.87 -4.22 -0.01
C PRO A 94 -13.28 -4.33 -0.61
N ASN A 95 -13.79 -3.27 -1.25
CA ASN A 95 -15.09 -3.26 -1.90
C ASN A 95 -15.08 -3.95 -3.27
N ASN A 96 -13.90 -4.28 -3.81
CA ASN A 96 -13.75 -4.79 -5.17
C ASN A 96 -12.89 -6.08 -5.25
N LEU A 97 -12.71 -6.80 -4.13
CA LEU A 97 -11.90 -8.02 -4.04
C LEU A 97 -12.40 -9.17 -4.95
N GLY A 98 -13.67 -9.13 -5.38
CA GLY A 98 -14.28 -10.13 -6.26
C GLY A 98 -14.23 -9.84 -7.76
N ALA A 99 -13.84 -8.63 -8.18
CA ALA A 99 -13.80 -8.27 -9.61
C ALA A 99 -12.57 -8.80 -10.37
N SER A 100 -11.63 -9.45 -9.68
CA SER A 100 -10.41 -10.00 -10.27
C SER A 100 -10.37 -11.53 -10.33
N CYS A 101 -11.52 -12.21 -10.22
CA CYS A 101 -11.67 -13.62 -10.58
C CYS A 101 -12.37 -13.72 -11.95
N GLY A 102 -11.59 -13.54 -13.02
CA GLY A 102 -11.96 -13.81 -14.40
C GLY A 102 -10.85 -14.57 -15.10
#